data_AF-A0A418RTL4-F1
#
_entry.id   AF-A0A418RTL4-F1
#
_cell.length_a   1.000
_cell.length_b   1.000
_cell.length_c   1.000
_cell.angle_alpha   90.00
_cell.angle_beta   90.00
_cell.angle_gamma   90.00
#
_symmetry.space_group_name_H-M   'P 1'
#
loop_
_entity.id
_entity.type
_entity.pdbx_description
1 polymer ?
#
loop_
_entity_poly.entity_id
_entity_poly.type
_entity_poly.pdbx_seq_one_letter_code
_entity_poly.pdbx_strand_id
1 'polypeptide(L)' 'MKQKSFKPVTDLDVLLQAMEIVAIGNVAVHRAQASNRAFGIPNNYSIGGHLVSDIEIDARSETLN' A
#
# COMPACT_ATOMS: atom_id res chain seq x y z
N MET A 1 -7.76 0.85 -24.77
CA MET A 1 -7.66 2.06 -23.92
C MET A 1 -6.52 2.92 -24.45
N LYS A 2 -6.72 4.22 -24.72
CA LYS A 2 -5.61 5.11 -25.10
C LYS A 2 -4.76 5.38 -23.86
N GLN A 3 -3.48 5.03 -23.91
CA GLN A 3 -2.54 5.29 -22.84
C GLN A 3 -2.39 6.80 -22.68
N LYS A 4 -2.81 7.36 -21.54
CA LYS A 4 -2.63 8.79 -21.28
C LYS A 4 -1.12 9.07 -21.22
N SER A 5 -0.64 10.02 -22.01
CA SER A 5 0.77 10.43 -21.95
C SER A 5 1.02 11.06 -20.59
N PHE A 6 1.91 10.47 -19.78
CA PHE A 6 2.34 11.04 -18.53
C PHE A 6 3.40 12.11 -18.81
N LYS A 7 3.12 13.36 -18.41
CA LYS A 7 4.15 14.40 -18.36
C LYS A 7 4.76 14.39 -16.96
N PRO A 8 6.05 14.04 -16.81
CA PRO A 8 6.68 14.07 -15.50
C PRO A 8 6.70 15.50 -14.96
N VAL A 9 6.36 15.63 -13.68
CA VAL A 9 6.57 16.88 -12.94
C VAL A 9 8.07 16.98 -12.64
N THR A 10 8.72 18.03 -13.14
CA THR A 10 10.17 18.24 -12.99
C THR A 10 10.51 19.31 -11.95
N ASP A 11 9.49 19.91 -11.32
CA ASP A 11 9.66 20.90 -10.27
C ASP A 11 10.00 20.21 -8.94
N LEU A 12 11.13 20.59 -8.36
CA LEU A 12 11.65 20.00 -7.12
C LEU A 12 10.72 20.27 -5.93
N ASP A 13 10.13 21.46 -5.83
CA ASP A 13 9.27 21.81 -4.70
C ASP A 13 7.98 20.98 -4.75
N VAL A 14 7.43 20.76 -5.95
CA VAL A 14 6.26 19.90 -6.15
C VAL A 14 6.58 18.44 -5.82
N LEU A 15 7.78 17.96 -6.18
CA LEU A 15 8.23 16.62 -5.80
C LEU A 15 8.35 16.46 -4.28
N LEU A 16 8.96 17.42 -3.60
CA LEU A 16 9.15 17.39 -2.15
C LEU A 16 7.80 17.38 -1.42
N GLN A 17 6.86 18.23 -1.83
CA GLN A 17 5.49 18.24 -1.28
C GLN A 17 4.77 16.90 -1.51
N ALA A 18 4.90 16.32 -2.71
CA ALA A 18 4.30 15.01 -3.00
C ALA A 18 4.90 13.91 -2.12
N MET A 19 6.22 13.93 -1.90
CA MET A 19 6.90 12.98 -1.01
C MET A 19 6.44 13.13 0.45
N GLU A 20 6.24 14.35 0.92
CA GLU A 20 5.73 14.62 2.28
C GLU A 20 4.31 14.05 2.46
N ILE A 21 3.42 14.27 1.50
CA ILE A 21 2.06 13.72 1.51
C ILE A 21 2.09 12.19 1.51
N VAL A 22 2.95 11.58 0.68
CA VAL A 22 3.13 10.12 0.66
C VAL A 22 3.63 9.60 2.00
N ALA A 23 4.58 10.29 2.65
CA ALA A 23 5.09 9.90 3.96
C ALA A 23 3.98 9.93 5.03
N ILE A 24 3.18 10.99 5.06
CA ILE A 24 2.02 11.10 5.96
C ILE A 24 1.02 9.96 5.71
N GLY A 25 0.70 9.70 4.45
CA GLY A 25 -0.18 8.62 4.04
C GLY A 25 0.32 7.25 4.49
N ASN A 26 1.62 6.98 4.32
CA ASN A 26 2.24 5.72 4.74
C ASN A 26 2.13 5.50 6.24
N VAL A 27 2.34 6.54 7.05
CA VAL A 27 2.17 6.45 8.52
C VAL A 27 0.71 6.13 8.88
N ALA A 28 -0.25 6.81 8.25
CA ALA A 28 -1.67 6.57 8.49
C ALA A 28 -2.08 5.13 8.11
N VAL A 29 -1.65 4.65 6.95
CA VAL A 29 -1.89 3.28 6.48
C VAL A 29 -1.28 2.26 7.45
N HIS A 30 -0.04 2.47 7.89
CA HIS A 30 0.61 1.55 8.81
C HIS A 30 -0.13 1.44 10.15
N ARG A 31 -0.57 2.57 10.70
CA ARG A 31 -1.38 2.59 11.94
C ARG A 31 -2.70 1.85 11.76
N ALA A 32 -3.41 2.09 10.66
CA ALA A 32 -4.66 1.40 10.35
C ALA A 32 -4.44 -0.11 10.22
N GLN A 33 -3.36 -0.55 9.56
CA GLN A 33 -3.03 -1.96 9.42
C GLN A 33 -2.74 -2.64 10.75
N ALA A 34 -2.00 -1.96 11.64
CA ALA A 34 -1.74 -2.45 12.98
C ALA A 34 -3.05 -2.60 13.78
N SER A 35 -3.94 -1.61 13.72
CA SER A 35 -5.26 -1.69 14.36
C SER A 35 -6.11 -2.83 13.77
N ASN A 36 -6.13 -2.99 12.46
CA ASN A 36 -6.86 -4.07 11.80
C ASN A 36 -6.42 -5.45 12.32
N ARG A 37 -5.11 -5.69 12.42
CA ARG A 37 -4.57 -6.94 12.99
C ARG A 37 -5.02 -7.15 14.43
N ALA A 38 -4.99 -6.09 15.25
CA ALA A 38 -5.45 -6.16 16.64
C ALA A 38 -6.95 -6.51 16.76
N PHE A 39 -7.76 -6.16 15.76
CA PHE A 39 -9.18 -6.48 15.70
C PHE A 39 -9.51 -7.75 14.89
N GLY A 40 -8.50 -8.47 14.38
CA GLY A 40 -8.72 -9.63 13.50
C GLY A 40 -9.33 -9.27 12.13
N ILE A 41 -9.22 -8.01 11.70
CA ILE A 41 -9.67 -7.53 10.40
C ILE A 41 -8.54 -7.74 9.38
N PRO A 42 -8.77 -8.40 8.24
CA PRO A 42 -7.74 -8.60 7.23
C PRO A 42 -7.31 -7.29 6.56
N ASN A 43 -6.01 -7.14 6.32
CA ASN A 43 -5.47 -6.10 5.45
C ASN A 43 -5.37 -6.61 4.02
N ASN A 44 -5.90 -5.83 3.07
CA ASN A 44 -5.81 -6.13 1.65
C ASN A 44 -4.77 -5.23 0.96
N TYR A 45 -3.93 -5.82 0.13
CA TYR A 45 -2.85 -5.18 -0.59
C TYR A 45 -3.03 -5.40 -2.09
N SER A 46 -2.68 -4.41 -2.92
CA SER A 46 -2.58 -4.59 -4.37
C SER A 46 -1.12 -4.79 -4.74
N ILE A 47 -0.74 -6.01 -5.12
CA ILE A 47 0.63 -6.39 -5.49
C ILE A 47 0.60 -6.90 -6.92
N GLY A 48 1.29 -6.20 -7.83
CA GLY A 48 1.32 -6.58 -9.25
C GLY A 48 -0.06 -6.59 -9.93
N GLY A 49 -1.04 -5.83 -9.43
CA GLY A 49 -2.42 -5.83 -9.93
C GLY A 49 -3.33 -6.91 -9.34
N HIS A 50 -2.82 -7.73 -8.41
CA HIS A 50 -3.60 -8.73 -7.69
C HIS A 50 -3.88 -8.25 -6.26
N LEU A 51 -5.09 -8.49 -5.78
CA LEU A 51 -5.42 -8.28 -4.37
C LEU A 51 -4.95 -9.48 -3.55
N VAL A 52 -4.26 -9.19 -2.45
CA VAL A 52 -3.71 -10.18 -1.52
C VAL A 52 -4.09 -9.78 -0.10
N SER A 53 -4.58 -10.73 0.69
CA SER A 53 -4.90 -10.54 2.11
C SER A 53 -3.77 -11.05 3.00
N ASP A 54 -3.44 -10.36 4.11
CA ASP A 54 -2.45 -10.86 5.07
C ASP A 54 -2.86 -12.17 5.75
N ILE A 55 -4.15 -12.35 6.04
CA ILE A 55 -4.67 -13.61 6.61
C ILE A 55 -4.44 -14.81 5.65
N GLU A 56 -4.53 -14.59 4.34
CA GLU A 56 -4.29 -15.65 3.35
C GLU A 56 -2.80 -16.00 3.24
N ILE A 57 -1.91 -15.03 3.47
CA ILE A 57 -0.45 -15.24 3.50
C ILE A 57 -0.08 -16.08 4.73
N ASP A 58 -0.63 -15.73 5.90
CA ASP A 58 -0.35 -16.43 7.15
C ASP A 58 -0.78 -17.90 7.06
N ALA A 59 -2.01 -18.17 6.58
CA ALA A 59 -2.53 -19.53 6.40
C ALA A 59 -1.71 -20.39 5.41
N ARG A 60 -1.17 -19.78 4.35
CA ARG A 60 -0.27 -20.46 3.38
C ARG A 60 1.11 -20.74 3.97
N SER A 61 1.57 -19.91 4.89
CA SER A 61 2.86 -20.07 5.56
C SER A 61 2.83 -21.21 6.58
N GLU A 62 1.69 -21.44 7.23
CA GLU A 62 1.49 -22.58 8.14
C GLU A 62 1.41 -23.93 7.43
N THR A 63 0.94 -23.97 6.18
CA THR A 63 0.80 -25.22 5.40
C THR A 63 2.08 -25.66 4.70
N LEU A 64 3.12 -24.83 4.69
CA LEU A 64 4.44 -25.10 4.09
C LEU A 64 5.51 -25.50 5.12
N ASN A 65 5.16 -25.58 6.42
CA ASN A 65 6.03 -25.99 7.51
C ASN A 65 5.66 -27.36 8.08
#